data_AF-A0A2T0QKV3-F1
#
_entry.id   AF-A0A2T0QKV3-F1
#
_cell.length_a   1.000
_cell.length_b   1.000
_cell.length_c   1.000
_cell.angle_alpha   90.00
_cell.angle_beta   90.00
_cell.angle_gamma   90.00
#
_symmetry.space_group_name_H-M   'P 1'
#
loop_
_entity.id
_entity.type
_entity.pdbx_description
1 polymer ?
#
loop_
_entity_poly.entity_id
_entity_poly.type
_entity_poly.pdbx_seq_one_letter_code
_entity_poly.pdbx_strand_id
1 'polypeptide(L)'
;MTVTEGGICARAIAYLKPVVQDSTPAISLSREDSPVLRPLTDDLLVSYVADAADHLAFVQHGHLQQEGVSVDELHSMAVSNLQALAEEKLAVREYGSIYVALMGGNFEASLLALDAMWNHWYAHLAPQGFVAVAPARDLLAFCDSSSAQGLVELRHVVERSGDCDHRLRPHLYRRTGTEWKQLPVAP
;
A
#
# COMPACT_ATOMS: atom_id res chain seq x y z
N MET A 1 12.20 1.86 31.83
CA MET A 1 10.83 1.85 31.29
C MET A 1 10.95 2.11 29.81
N THR A 2 10.61 1.12 29.00
CA THR A 2 10.92 1.00 27.58
C THR A 2 10.02 1.88 26.72
N VAL A 3 10.65 2.65 25.82
CA VAL A 3 10.14 3.53 24.75
C VAL A 3 8.69 3.25 24.29
N THR A 4 7.74 3.95 24.88
CA THR A 4 6.43 4.33 24.31
C THR A 4 6.46 5.84 24.06
N GLU A 5 7.40 6.32 23.27
CA GLU A 5 7.49 7.75 22.93
C GLU A 5 6.73 8.01 21.63
N GLY A 6 5.42 8.20 21.74
CA GLY A 6 4.54 8.64 20.65
C GLY A 6 3.11 8.10 20.75
N GLY A 7 2.13 8.97 20.51
CA GLY A 7 0.72 8.59 20.33
C GLY A 7 0.51 7.65 19.13
N ILE A 8 -0.71 7.17 18.91
CA ILE A 8 -1.00 6.24 17.80
C ILE A 8 -0.70 6.87 16.44
N CYS A 9 -0.85 8.19 16.29
CA CYS A 9 -0.58 8.87 15.02
C CYS A 9 0.93 8.86 14.70
N ALA A 10 1.78 9.05 15.70
CA ALA A 10 3.23 9.05 15.53
C ALA A 10 3.79 7.66 15.16
N ARG A 11 3.13 6.59 15.63
CA ARG A 11 3.50 5.19 15.34
C ARG A 11 2.80 4.62 14.11
N ALA A 12 1.96 5.41 13.45
CA ALA A 12 1.17 4.94 12.32
C ALA A 12 2.06 4.55 11.13
N ILE A 13 1.65 3.55 10.36
CA ILE A 13 2.26 3.11 9.12
C ILE A 13 1.18 3.14 8.05
N ALA A 14 1.53 3.63 6.86
CA ALA A 14 0.62 3.64 5.72
C ALA A 14 0.26 2.19 5.31
N TYR A 15 -1.04 1.94 5.15
CA TYR A 15 -1.58 0.60 4.96
C TYR A 15 -2.63 0.59 3.84
N LEU A 16 -2.37 -0.16 2.77
CA LEU A 16 -3.25 -0.18 1.62
C LEU A 16 -4.54 -0.98 1.88
N LYS A 17 -5.66 -0.45 1.41
CA LYS A 17 -6.99 -1.07 1.46
C LYS A 17 -7.69 -0.93 0.11
N PRO A 18 -8.59 -1.87 -0.26
CA PRO A 18 -9.43 -1.68 -1.42
C PRO A 18 -10.54 -0.67 -1.08
N VAL A 19 -11.02 0.06 -2.08
CA VAL A 19 -12.31 0.74 -1.99
C VAL A 19 -13.41 -0.31 -1.95
N VAL A 20 -14.16 -0.33 -0.85
CA VAL A 20 -15.33 -1.19 -0.64
C VAL A 20 -16.56 -0.29 -0.55
N GLN A 21 -17.53 -0.54 -1.43
CA GLN A 21 -18.84 0.09 -1.38
C GLN A 21 -19.87 -0.96 -1.02
N ASP A 22 -20.22 -1.03 0.25
CA ASP A 22 -21.28 -1.91 0.71
C ASP A 22 -22.63 -1.21 0.51
N SER A 23 -23.55 -1.87 -0.21
CA SER A 23 -24.92 -1.38 -0.41
C SER A 23 -25.68 -1.32 0.93
N THR A 24 -25.25 -2.10 1.91
CA THR A 24 -25.77 -2.08 3.28
C THR A 24 -24.62 -2.39 4.22
N PRO A 25 -24.06 -1.39 4.92
CA PRO A 25 -22.92 -1.62 5.80
C PRO A 25 -23.34 -2.50 6.98
N ALA A 26 -22.53 -3.50 7.30
CA ALA A 26 -22.76 -4.38 8.45
C ALA A 26 -22.71 -3.62 9.79
N ILE A 27 -21.91 -2.54 9.84
CA ILE A 27 -21.72 -1.68 10.99
C ILE A 27 -21.67 -0.23 10.50
N SER A 28 -22.38 0.67 11.18
CA SER A 28 -22.25 2.11 10.98
C SER A 28 -21.46 2.70 12.13
N LEU A 29 -20.33 3.34 11.82
CA LEU A 29 -19.46 3.99 12.80
C LEU A 29 -19.72 5.49 12.82
N SER A 30 -19.53 6.11 13.99
CA SER A 30 -19.46 7.57 14.08
C SER A 30 -18.24 8.06 13.29
N ARG A 31 -18.19 9.37 12.97
CA ARG A 31 -17.00 9.95 12.33
C ARG A 31 -15.75 9.75 13.19
N GLU A 32 -15.88 9.91 14.52
CA GLU A 32 -14.76 9.80 15.46
C GLU A 32 -14.17 8.38 15.50
N ASP A 33 -15.03 7.36 15.45
CA ASP A 33 -14.63 5.94 15.45
C ASP A 33 -14.25 5.43 14.05
N SER A 34 -14.53 6.21 13.00
CA SER A 34 -14.21 5.83 11.62
C SER A 34 -12.70 5.94 11.36
N PRO A 35 -12.12 4.97 10.62
CA PRO A 35 -10.72 5.04 10.23
C PRO A 35 -10.46 6.25 9.34
N VAL A 36 -9.27 6.83 9.46
CA VAL A 36 -8.81 7.88 8.56
C VAL A 36 -8.37 7.23 7.25
N LEU A 37 -8.91 7.71 6.12
CA LEU A 37 -8.68 7.14 4.78
C LEU A 37 -8.28 8.25 3.80
N ARG A 38 -7.37 7.97 2.87
CA ARG A 38 -7.05 8.81 1.70
C ARG A 38 -7.13 7.99 0.42
N PRO A 39 -7.64 8.54 -0.68
CA PRO A 39 -7.56 7.86 -1.98
C PRO A 39 -6.10 7.79 -2.46
N LEU A 40 -5.70 6.63 -2.99
CA LEU A 40 -4.47 6.46 -3.76
C LEU A 40 -4.78 6.36 -5.27
N THR A 41 -5.82 5.59 -5.58
CA THR A 41 -6.41 5.42 -6.91
C THR A 41 -7.94 5.40 -6.75
N ASP A 42 -8.68 5.23 -7.84
CA ASP A 42 -10.15 5.11 -7.80
C ASP A 42 -10.64 3.88 -7.01
N ASP A 43 -9.76 2.90 -6.80
CA ASP A 43 -10.08 1.59 -6.26
C ASP A 43 -9.19 1.17 -5.07
N LEU A 44 -8.20 2.00 -4.69
CA LEU A 44 -7.32 1.80 -3.55
C LEU A 44 -7.30 3.02 -2.63
N LEU A 45 -7.28 2.74 -1.34
CA LEU A 45 -7.19 3.70 -0.25
C LEU A 45 -5.91 3.46 0.56
N VAL A 46 -5.32 4.55 1.02
CA VAL A 46 -4.35 4.53 2.13
C VAL A 46 -5.14 4.69 3.43
N SER A 47 -5.05 3.67 4.26
CA SER A 47 -5.39 3.71 5.68
C SER A 47 -4.12 3.83 6.53
N TYR A 48 -4.29 4.03 7.83
CA TYR A 48 -3.18 4.20 8.77
C TYR A 48 -3.35 3.26 9.93
N VAL A 49 -2.32 2.46 10.21
CA VAL A 49 -2.36 1.46 11.26
C VAL A 49 -1.14 1.57 12.16
N ALA A 50 -1.29 1.25 13.43
CA ALA A 50 -0.16 1.09 14.34
C ALA A 50 -0.22 -0.31 14.96
N ASP A 51 0.94 -0.87 15.30
CA ASP A 51 1.00 -2.10 16.05
C ASP A 51 0.32 -1.91 17.42
N ALA A 52 -0.66 -2.77 17.68
CA ALA A 52 -1.20 -3.06 19.00
C ALA A 52 -0.68 -4.43 19.47
N ALA A 53 -1.08 -4.87 20.66
CA ALA A 53 -0.50 -6.06 21.30
C ALA A 53 -0.60 -7.34 20.45
N ASP A 54 -1.70 -7.52 19.71
CA ASP A 54 -2.02 -8.73 18.95
C ASP A 54 -2.60 -8.46 17.55
N HIS A 55 -2.76 -7.19 17.15
CA HIS A 55 -3.33 -6.81 15.87
C HIS A 55 -2.83 -5.43 15.40
N LEU A 56 -3.16 -5.08 14.16
CA LEU A 56 -3.00 -3.73 13.63
C LEU A 56 -4.21 -2.87 13.97
N ALA A 57 -4.02 -1.85 14.80
CA ALA A 57 -5.08 -0.91 15.18
C ALA A 57 -5.15 0.25 14.17
N PHE A 58 -6.34 0.57 13.69
CA PHE A 58 -6.53 1.71 12.79
C PHE A 58 -6.44 3.03 13.55
N VAL A 59 -5.78 4.01 12.94
CA VAL A 59 -5.93 5.41 13.35
C VAL A 59 -7.31 5.88 12.91
N GLN A 60 -8.01 6.51 13.85
CA GLN A 60 -9.39 6.98 13.70
C GLN A 60 -9.42 8.51 13.84
N HIS A 61 -10.49 9.15 13.38
CA HIS A 61 -10.58 10.61 13.49
C HIS A 61 -10.57 11.13 14.94
N GLY A 62 -11.06 10.35 15.92
CA GLY A 62 -10.98 10.69 17.33
C GLY A 62 -9.53 10.81 17.83
N HIS A 63 -8.65 9.91 17.38
CA HIS A 63 -7.22 9.95 17.69
C HIS A 63 -6.55 11.24 17.18
N LEU A 64 -6.93 11.70 15.98
CA LEU A 64 -6.42 12.96 15.43
C LEU A 64 -6.78 14.17 16.29
N GLN A 65 -8.03 14.21 16.78
CA GLN A 65 -8.49 15.29 17.65
C GLN A 65 -7.79 15.27 19.00
N GLN A 66 -7.62 14.08 19.59
CA GLN A 66 -6.97 13.88 20.89
C GLN A 66 -5.48 14.25 20.85
N GLU A 67 -4.79 13.90 19.77
CA GLU A 67 -3.34 14.14 19.62
C GLU A 67 -3.03 15.48 18.95
N GLY A 68 -4.04 16.22 18.48
CA GLY A 68 -3.87 17.51 17.80
C GLY A 68 -3.16 17.39 16.44
N VAL A 69 -3.35 16.27 15.74
CA VAL A 69 -2.67 15.92 14.49
C VAL A 69 -3.63 16.07 13.30
N SER A 70 -3.19 16.74 12.23
CA SER A 70 -3.95 16.82 10.98
C SER A 70 -3.83 15.55 10.13
N VAL A 71 -4.74 15.38 9.16
CA VAL A 71 -4.69 14.24 8.23
C VAL A 71 -3.41 14.26 7.37
N ASP A 72 -2.89 15.45 7.03
CA ASP A 72 -1.65 15.57 6.26
C ASP A 72 -0.41 15.25 7.09
N GLU A 73 -0.36 15.67 8.35
CA GLU A 73 0.70 15.28 9.28
C GLU A 73 0.69 13.78 9.54
N LEU A 74 -0.48 13.18 9.78
CA LEU A 74 -0.64 11.73 9.91
C LEU A 74 -0.08 11.01 8.69
N HIS A 75 -0.46 11.47 7.49
CA HIS A 75 -0.01 10.85 6.25
C HIS A 75 1.51 10.93 6.09
N SER A 76 2.10 12.09 6.36
CA SER A 76 3.55 12.30 6.30
C SER A 76 4.30 11.38 7.27
N MET A 77 3.87 11.31 8.53
CA MET A 77 4.45 10.42 9.54
C MET A 77 4.32 8.95 9.11
N ALA A 78 3.14 8.55 8.63
CA ALA A 78 2.87 7.16 8.29
C ALA A 78 3.62 6.67 7.05
N VAL A 79 3.81 7.53 6.03
CA VAL A 79 4.67 7.22 4.88
C VAL A 79 6.14 7.19 5.30
N SER A 80 6.57 8.08 6.19
CA SER A 80 7.93 8.06 6.72
C SER A 80 8.22 6.78 7.52
N ASN A 81 7.28 6.32 8.34
CA ASN A 81 7.41 5.06 9.07
C ASN A 81 7.40 3.84 8.14
N LEU A 82 6.57 3.86 7.09
CA LEU A 82 6.61 2.83 6.03
C LEU A 82 7.98 2.83 5.32
N GLN A 83 8.54 4.00 5.04
CA GLN A 83 9.86 4.13 4.45
C GLN A 83 10.94 3.50 5.35
N ALA A 84 10.96 3.85 6.63
CA ALA A 84 11.92 3.30 7.58
C ALA A 84 11.80 1.77 7.69
N LEU A 85 10.57 1.24 7.73
CA LEU A 85 10.33 -0.20 7.71
C LEU A 85 10.86 -0.86 6.42
N ALA A 86 10.67 -0.22 5.27
CA ALA A 86 11.14 -0.71 3.99
C ALA A 86 12.68 -0.68 3.90
N GLU A 87 13.32 0.39 4.39
CA GLU A 87 14.79 0.48 4.45
C GLU A 87 15.41 -0.67 5.27
N GLU A 88 14.73 -1.12 6.32
CA GLU A 88 15.18 -2.23 7.16
C GLU A 88 14.91 -3.61 6.52
N LYS A 89 13.72 -3.81 5.93
CA LYS A 89 13.21 -5.17 5.63
C LYS A 89 12.97 -5.47 4.15
N LEU A 90 12.91 -4.46 3.28
CA LEU A 90 12.55 -4.66 1.88
C LEU A 90 13.62 -5.46 1.15
N ALA A 91 13.20 -6.58 0.57
CA ALA A 91 13.99 -7.32 -0.40
C ALA A 91 13.24 -7.36 -1.74
N VAL A 92 13.87 -6.85 -2.80
CA VAL A 92 13.37 -7.01 -4.17
C VAL A 92 14.10 -8.16 -4.85
N ARG A 93 13.33 -9.09 -5.43
CA ARG A 93 13.84 -10.28 -6.13
C ARG A 93 13.34 -10.29 -7.57
N GLU A 94 14.23 -10.60 -8.48
CA GLU A 94 13.90 -10.85 -9.89
C GLU A 94 13.29 -12.26 -10.03
N TYR A 95 12.19 -12.36 -10.77
CA TYR A 95 11.52 -13.60 -11.13
C TYR A 95 11.10 -13.53 -12.59
N GLY A 96 11.94 -14.05 -13.48
CA GLY A 96 11.66 -13.96 -14.92
C GLY A 96 11.76 -12.52 -15.40
N SER A 97 10.68 -11.97 -15.94
CA SER A 97 10.59 -10.61 -16.48
C SER A 97 9.95 -9.61 -15.51
N ILE A 98 9.71 -10.02 -14.26
CA ILE A 98 9.15 -9.19 -13.19
C ILE A 98 10.06 -9.16 -11.97
N TYR A 99 9.81 -8.21 -11.10
CA TYR A 99 10.37 -8.11 -9.76
C TYR A 99 9.27 -8.28 -8.72
N VAL A 100 9.60 -8.93 -7.61
CA VAL A 100 8.71 -9.13 -6.46
C VAL A 100 9.31 -8.45 -5.24
N ALA A 101 8.52 -7.61 -4.57
CA ALA A 101 8.88 -6.96 -3.32
C ALA A 101 8.43 -7.83 -2.13
N LEU A 102 9.33 -8.06 -1.19
CA LEU A 102 9.11 -8.85 0.02
C LEU A 102 9.46 -8.00 1.25
N MET A 103 8.54 -7.90 2.20
CA MET A 103 8.65 -7.00 3.35
C MET A 103 7.95 -7.54 4.61
N GLY A 104 7.98 -8.86 4.81
CA GLY A 104 7.50 -9.51 6.04
C GLY A 104 6.01 -9.85 6.07
N GLY A 105 5.29 -9.76 4.96
CA GLY A 105 3.98 -10.38 4.73
C GLY A 105 2.75 -9.56 5.14
N ASN A 106 2.85 -8.23 5.20
CA ASN A 106 1.76 -7.37 5.66
C ASN A 106 1.65 -6.01 4.96
N PHE A 107 2.74 -5.48 4.41
CA PHE A 107 2.84 -4.09 3.97
C PHE A 107 3.40 -3.95 2.54
N GLU A 108 3.61 -5.06 1.84
CA GLU A 108 4.16 -5.11 0.48
C GLU A 108 3.32 -4.26 -0.47
N ALA A 109 2.00 -4.40 -0.42
CA ALA A 109 1.11 -3.58 -1.25
C ALA A 109 1.19 -2.08 -0.90
N SER A 110 1.41 -1.76 0.37
CA SER A 110 1.52 -0.37 0.85
C SER A 110 2.71 0.38 0.25
N LEU A 111 3.72 -0.34 -0.25
CA LEU A 111 4.86 0.27 -0.95
C LEU A 111 4.44 1.03 -2.21
N LEU A 112 3.25 0.81 -2.77
CA LEU A 112 2.69 1.68 -3.82
C LEU A 112 2.60 3.15 -3.39
N ALA A 113 2.39 3.42 -2.10
CA ALA A 113 2.35 4.77 -1.53
C ALA A 113 3.74 5.37 -1.22
N LEU A 114 4.82 4.60 -1.39
CA LEU A 114 6.17 5.02 -1.04
C LEU A 114 6.94 5.53 -2.27
N ASP A 115 6.89 6.84 -2.52
CA ASP A 115 7.56 7.47 -3.67
C ASP A 115 9.08 7.21 -3.72
N ALA A 116 9.74 7.07 -2.58
CA ALA A 116 11.17 6.76 -2.51
C ALA A 116 11.53 5.45 -3.24
N MET A 117 10.69 4.42 -3.12
CA MET A 117 10.89 3.13 -3.78
C MET A 117 10.97 3.28 -5.30
N TRP A 118 10.00 4.00 -5.86
CA TRP A 118 9.78 4.08 -7.31
C TRP A 118 10.65 5.16 -7.97
N ASN A 119 10.87 6.28 -7.30
CA ASN A 119 11.57 7.42 -7.88
C ASN A 119 13.08 7.39 -7.59
N HIS A 120 13.53 6.59 -6.61
CA HIS A 120 14.93 6.57 -6.19
C HIS A 120 15.50 5.15 -6.14
N TRP A 121 15.03 4.30 -5.21
CA TRP A 121 15.71 3.05 -4.90
C TRP A 121 15.73 2.07 -6.09
N TYR A 122 14.61 1.94 -6.78
CA TYR A 122 14.45 0.99 -7.88
C TYR A 122 14.21 1.62 -9.23
N ALA A 123 14.31 2.95 -9.36
CA ALA A 123 14.05 3.68 -10.61
C ALA A 123 14.81 3.10 -11.82
N HIS A 124 16.02 2.56 -11.59
CA HIS A 124 16.86 1.92 -12.61
C HIS A 124 16.29 0.62 -13.19
N LEU A 125 15.36 -0.05 -12.49
CA LEU A 125 14.73 -1.29 -12.95
C LEU A 125 13.63 -1.08 -13.99
N ALA A 126 13.12 0.15 -14.12
CA ALA A 126 12.04 0.49 -15.04
C ALA A 126 12.28 1.84 -15.75
N PRO A 127 13.28 1.95 -16.64
CA PRO A 127 13.61 3.20 -17.33
C PRO A 127 12.45 3.77 -18.18
N GLN A 128 11.49 2.97 -18.62
CA GLN A 128 10.29 3.42 -19.34
C GLN A 128 9.09 3.63 -18.40
N GLY A 129 9.30 3.58 -17.09
CA GLY A 129 8.29 3.71 -16.05
C GLY A 129 7.71 2.37 -15.62
N PHE A 130 7.15 2.33 -14.41
CA PHE A 130 6.69 1.10 -13.77
C PHE A 130 5.28 0.71 -14.17
N VAL A 131 5.06 -0.61 -14.25
CA VAL A 131 3.74 -1.23 -14.07
C VAL A 131 3.82 -2.18 -12.88
N ALA A 132 2.84 -2.10 -11.99
CA ALA A 132 2.80 -2.88 -10.75
C ALA A 132 1.44 -3.56 -10.55
N VAL A 133 1.43 -4.64 -9.77
CA VAL A 133 0.23 -5.32 -9.28
C VAL A 133 0.38 -5.55 -7.77
N ALA A 134 -0.70 -5.32 -7.04
CA ALA A 134 -0.78 -5.62 -5.61
C ALA A 134 -2.11 -6.30 -5.30
N PRO A 135 -2.27 -7.60 -5.62
CA PRO A 135 -3.56 -8.30 -5.51
C PRO A 135 -3.91 -8.71 -4.07
N ALA A 136 -2.96 -8.64 -3.14
CA ALA A 136 -3.15 -8.90 -1.71
C ALA A 136 -2.19 -8.01 -0.91
N ARG A 137 -2.48 -7.80 0.38
CA ARG A 137 -1.68 -6.91 1.24
C ARG A 137 -0.19 -7.24 1.29
N ASP A 138 0.12 -8.52 1.14
CA ASP A 138 1.42 -9.16 1.30
C ASP A 138 2.11 -9.45 -0.04
N LEU A 139 1.55 -8.97 -1.14
CA LEU A 139 2.06 -9.24 -2.48
C LEU A 139 2.14 -7.95 -3.29
N LEU A 140 3.36 -7.61 -3.72
CA LEU A 140 3.63 -6.57 -4.70
C LEU A 140 4.62 -7.10 -5.73
N ALA A 141 4.24 -7.02 -7.00
CA ALA A 141 5.12 -7.32 -8.13
C ALA A 141 5.08 -6.18 -9.15
N PHE A 142 6.19 -5.95 -9.84
CA PHE A 142 6.30 -4.88 -10.83
C PHE A 142 7.29 -5.21 -11.96
N CYS A 143 7.18 -4.50 -13.07
CA CYS A 143 8.14 -4.56 -14.17
C CYS A 143 8.26 -3.19 -14.85
N ASP A 144 9.22 -3.09 -15.78
CA ASP A 144 9.26 -1.98 -16.73
C ASP A 144 8.05 -2.02 -17.67
N SER A 145 7.46 -0.84 -17.96
CA SER A 145 6.24 -0.73 -18.75
C SER A 145 6.41 -1.10 -20.22
N SER A 146 7.65 -1.17 -20.72
CA SER A 146 7.96 -1.66 -22.07
C SER A 146 8.19 -3.17 -22.15
N SER A 147 8.24 -3.87 -21.00
CA SER A 147 8.44 -5.32 -20.95
C SER A 147 7.15 -6.08 -21.28
N ALA A 148 6.98 -6.48 -22.54
CA ALA A 148 5.83 -7.29 -22.97
C ALA A 148 5.71 -8.61 -22.19
N GLN A 149 6.83 -9.29 -21.91
CA GLN A 149 6.85 -10.51 -21.10
C GLN A 149 6.52 -10.22 -19.63
N GLY A 150 7.04 -9.13 -19.07
CA GLY A 150 6.72 -8.70 -17.71
C GLY A 150 5.23 -8.44 -17.52
N LEU A 151 4.58 -7.78 -18.48
CA LEU A 151 3.13 -7.54 -18.45
C LEU A 151 2.31 -8.84 -18.46
N VAL A 152 2.77 -9.88 -19.18
CA VAL A 152 2.14 -11.21 -19.17
C VAL A 152 2.33 -11.87 -17.80
N GLU A 153 3.53 -11.83 -17.25
CA GLU A 153 3.83 -12.42 -15.94
C GLU A 153 3.08 -11.73 -14.79
N LEU A 154 2.93 -10.39 -14.82
CA LEU A 154 2.11 -9.66 -13.85
C LEU A 154 0.63 -10.08 -13.89
N ARG A 155 0.09 -10.39 -15.08
CA ARG A 155 -1.26 -10.96 -15.20
C ARG A 155 -1.34 -12.36 -14.58
N HIS A 156 -0.34 -13.21 -14.77
CA HIS A 156 -0.28 -14.50 -14.09
C HIS A 156 -0.15 -14.38 -12.56
N VAL A 157 0.46 -13.31 -12.04
CA VAL A 157 0.46 -13.03 -10.58
C VAL A 157 -0.97 -12.74 -10.10
N VAL A 158 -1.71 -11.93 -10.84
CA VAL A 158 -3.13 -11.64 -10.58
C VAL A 158 -4.00 -12.91 -10.63
N GLU A 159 -3.83 -13.76 -11.64
CA GLU A 159 -4.63 -14.98 -11.80
C GLU A 159 -4.39 -15.98 -10.65
N ARG A 160 -3.12 -16.12 -10.22
CA ARG A 160 -2.74 -17.05 -9.15
C ARG A 160 -3.11 -16.57 -7.74
N SER A 161 -3.48 -15.30 -7.58
CA SER A 161 -3.85 -14.70 -6.28
C SER A 161 -5.36 -14.71 -6.00
N GLY A 162 -6.13 -15.53 -6.72
CA GLY A 162 -7.59 -15.57 -6.66
C GLY A 162 -8.17 -15.79 -5.26
N ASP A 163 -7.51 -16.60 -4.43
CA ASP A 163 -8.01 -17.04 -3.11
C ASP A 163 -7.17 -16.50 -1.93
N CYS A 164 -6.46 -15.38 -2.12
CA CYS A 164 -5.66 -14.80 -1.04
C CYS A 164 -6.51 -14.15 0.06
N ASP A 165 -6.07 -14.30 1.31
CA ASP A 165 -6.58 -13.50 2.43
C ASP A 165 -6.32 -12.00 2.17
N HIS A 166 -7.25 -11.15 2.60
CA HIS A 166 -7.15 -9.67 2.47
C HIS A 166 -6.92 -9.19 1.03
N ARG A 167 -7.67 -9.77 0.10
CA ARG A 167 -7.65 -9.45 -1.33
C ARG A 167 -7.82 -7.95 -1.62
N LEU A 168 -6.97 -7.45 -2.50
CA LEU A 168 -7.07 -6.15 -3.12
C LEU A 168 -7.60 -6.29 -4.56
N ARG A 169 -7.90 -5.16 -5.20
CA ARG A 169 -8.34 -5.17 -6.59
C ARG A 169 -7.19 -5.65 -7.48
N PRO A 170 -7.39 -6.70 -8.30
CA PRO A 170 -6.30 -7.32 -9.05
C PRO A 170 -6.04 -6.57 -10.36
N HIS A 171 -5.81 -5.26 -10.28
CA HIS A 171 -5.53 -4.43 -11.43
C HIS A 171 -4.03 -4.22 -11.60
N LEU A 172 -3.63 -3.99 -12.86
CA LEU A 172 -2.31 -3.48 -13.17
C LEU A 172 -2.37 -1.96 -13.05
N TYR A 173 -1.41 -1.37 -12.36
CA TYR A 173 -1.29 0.08 -12.19
C TYR A 173 -0.01 0.55 -12.89
N ARG A 174 -0.14 1.54 -13.77
CA ARG A 174 1.01 2.22 -14.38
C ARG A 174 1.33 3.47 -13.59
N ARG A 175 2.61 3.64 -13.26
CA ARG A 175 3.08 4.86 -12.60
C ARG A 175 3.28 5.98 -13.61
N THR A 176 2.71 7.15 -13.34
CA THR A 176 2.87 8.37 -14.13
C THR A 176 3.27 9.51 -13.20
N GLY A 177 4.56 9.87 -13.17
CA GLY A 177 5.09 10.77 -12.15
C GLY A 177 5.02 10.12 -10.76
N THR A 178 4.26 10.72 -9.85
CA THR A 178 3.99 10.16 -8.51
C THR A 178 2.64 9.44 -8.42
N GLU A 179 1.82 9.49 -9.48
CA GLU A 179 0.48 8.91 -9.48
C GLU A 179 0.47 7.48 -10.03
N TRP A 180 -0.49 6.69 -9.56
CA TRP A 180 -0.82 5.39 -10.11
C TRP A 180 -2.11 5.48 -10.93
N LYS A 181 -2.06 5.00 -12.16
CA LYS A 181 -3.22 4.92 -13.05
C LYS A 181 -3.50 3.46 -13.37
N GLN A 182 -4.73 3.04 -13.11
CA GLN A 182 -5.17 1.71 -13.52
C GLN A 182 -5.02 1.56 -15.03
N LEU A 183 -4.41 0.46 -15.46
CA LEU A 183 -4.41 0.06 -16.85
C LEU A 183 -5.77 -0.56 -17.19
N PRO A 184 -6.34 -0.25 -18.37
CA PRO A 184 -7.53 -0.93 -18.83
C PRO A 184 -7.24 -2.43 -18.90
N VAL A 185 -8.21 -3.22 -18.44
CA VAL A 185 -8.21 -4.66 -18.70
C VAL A 185 -8.36 -4.79 -20.21
N ALA A 186 -7.27 -5.11 -20.91
CA ALA A 186 -7.33 -5.38 -22.34
C ALA A 186 -8.40 -6.48 -22.59
N PRO A 187 -9.27 -6.31 -23.59
CA PRO A 187 -10.27 -7.33 -23.95
C PRO A 187 -9.61 -8.63 -24.44
#